data_AF-A0A966Q5D5-F1
#
_entry.id   AF-A0A966Q5D5-F1
#
_cell.length_a   1.000
_cell.length_b   1.000
_cell.length_c   1.000
_cell.angle_alpha   90.00
_cell.angle_beta   90.00
_cell.angle_gamma   90.00
#
_symmetry.space_group_name_H-M   'P 1'
#
loop_
_entity.id
_entity.type
_entity.pdbx_description
1 polymer ?
#
loop_
_entity_poly.entity_id
_entity_poly.type
_entity_poly.pdbx_seq_one_letter_code
_entity_poly.pdbx_strand_id
1 'polypeptide(L)' 'RTLSRRARGAWVAGLFFSVQEVEVLPQEPHDIPMPFVVTEHGWRKTG' A
#
# COMPACT_ATOMS: atom_id res chain seq x y z
N ARG A 1 5.59 -9.59 7.04
CA ARG A 1 6.88 -10.35 7.05
C ARG A 1 7.52 -10.51 5.66
N THR A 2 6.78 -10.85 4.59
CA THR A 2 7.37 -10.98 3.24
C THR A 2 7.81 -9.62 2.68
N LEU A 3 6.96 -8.61 2.84
CA LEU A 3 7.22 -7.25 2.36
C LEU A 3 8.42 -6.58 3.05
N SER A 4 8.71 -6.90 4.32
CA SER A 4 9.87 -6.36 5.04
C SER A 4 11.19 -6.91 4.52
N ARG A 5 11.16 -8.02 3.79
CA ARG A 5 12.32 -8.66 3.18
C ARG A 5 12.44 -8.39 1.68
N ARG A 6 11.57 -7.53 1.12
CA ARG A 6 11.58 -7.27 -0.33
C ARG A 6 12.92 -6.68 -0.76
N ALA A 7 13.38 -7.06 -1.95
CA ALA A 7 14.54 -6.43 -2.56
C ALA A 7 14.24 -4.94 -2.83
N ARG A 8 15.26 -4.08 -2.72
CA ARG A 8 15.12 -2.63 -2.95
C ARG A 8 14.58 -2.25 -4.34
N GLY A 9 14.74 -3.13 -5.34
CA GLY A 9 14.20 -2.95 -6.70
C GLY A 9 12.83 -3.58 -6.95
N ALA A 10 12.23 -4.26 -5.97
CA ALA A 10 10.93 -4.90 -6.16
C ALA A 10 9.80 -3.87 -6.11
N TRP A 11 9.04 -3.74 -7.20
CA TRP A 11 7.82 -2.94 -7.24
C TRP A 11 6.70 -3.62 -6.47
N VAL A 12 6.05 -2.86 -5.58
CA VAL A 12 4.94 -3.33 -4.76
C VAL A 12 3.83 -2.29 -4.85
N ALA A 13 2.62 -2.74 -5.15
CA ALA A 13 1.42 -1.92 -5.16
C ALA A 13 0.30 -2.63 -4.40
N GLY A 14 -0.48 -1.87 -3.63
CA GLY A 14 -1.78 -2.33 -3.15
C GLY A 14 -2.82 -2.17 -4.24
N LEU A 15 -3.64 -3.20 -4.45
CA LEU A 15 -4.81 -3.14 -5.33
C LEU A 15 -6.06 -3.27 -4.47
N PHE A 16 -6.95 -2.29 -4.55
CA PHE A 16 -8.20 -2.27 -3.80
C PHE A 16 -9.22 -1.34 -4.46
N PHE A 17 -10.48 -1.44 -4.04
CA PHE A 17 -11.53 -0.53 -4.50
C PHE A 17 -11.51 0.77 -3.73
N SER A 18 -11.89 1.88 -4.38
CA SER A 18 -11.96 3.20 -3.75
C SER A 18 -12.85 3.23 -2.50
N VAL A 19 -13.90 2.41 -2.47
CA VAL A 19 -14.80 2.27 -1.31
C VAL A 19 -14.13 1.70 -0.05
N GLN A 20 -12.96 1.08 -0.18
CA GLN A 20 -12.17 0.55 0.94
C GLN A 20 -11.25 1.61 1.55
N GLU A 21 -11.16 2.80 0.96
CA GLU A 21 -10.35 3.89 1.48
C GLU A 21 -10.99 4.49 2.74
N VAL A 22 -10.20 4.62 3.78
CA VAL A 22 -10.59 5.18 5.08
C VAL A 22 -9.68 6.34 5.43
N GLU A 23 -10.23 7.35 6.11
CA GLU A 23 -9.47 8.55 6.51
C GLU A 23 -8.30 8.21 7.45
N VAL A 24 -8.53 7.27 8.37
CA VAL A 24 -7.51 6.80 9.32
C VAL A 24 -7.56 5.28 9.39
N LEU A 25 -6.41 4.65 9.12
CA LEU A 25 -6.19 3.23 9.38
C LEU A 25 -5.39 3.09 10.68
N PRO A 26 -5.84 2.27 11.65
CA PRO A 26 -5.01 1.91 12.79
C PRO A 26 -3.72 1.27 12.30
N GLN A 27 -2.57 1.79 12.75
CA GLN A 27 -1.27 1.30 12.35
C GLN A 27 -0.65 0.50 13.49
N GLU A 28 -0.27 -0.74 13.20
CA GLU A 28 0.50 -1.58 14.11
C GLU A 28 2.01 -1.49 13.80
N PRO A 29 2.91 -1.74 14.78
CA PRO A 29 4.35 -1.57 14.60
C PRO A 29 4.98 -2.41 13.47
N HIS A 30 4.27 -3.44 13.00
CA HIS A 30 4.76 -4.36 11.97
C HIS A 30 4.13 -4.12 10.60
N ASP A 31 3.27 -3.10 10.48
CA ASP A 31 2.67 -2.70 9.21
C ASP A 31 3.69 -2.02 8.31
N ILE A 32 3.58 -2.33 7.02
CA ILE A 32 4.49 -1.81 6.00
C ILE A 32 3.65 -1.03 5.01
N PRO A 33 3.86 0.29 4.90
CA PRO A 33 3.11 1.11 3.96
C PRO A 33 3.39 0.66 2.53
N MET A 34 2.34 0.56 1.73
CA MET A 34 2.47 0.34 0.29
C MET A 34 2.95 1.64 -0.35
N PRO A 35 3.96 1.62 -1.24
CA PRO A 35 4.46 2.83 -1.89
C PRO A 35 3.56 3.29 -3.06
N PHE A 36 2.70 2.38 -3.56
CA PHE A 36 1.75 2.66 -4.62
C PHE A 36 0.40 2.01 -4.30
N VAL A 37 -0.66 2.68 -4.73
CA VAL A 37 -2.04 2.22 -4.61
C VAL A 37 -2.69 2.31 -5.97
N VAL A 38 -3.42 1.27 -6.36
CA VAL A 38 -4.24 1.24 -7.57
C VAL A 38 -5.69 0.96 -7.17
N THR A 39 -6.59 1.80 -7.69
CA THR A 39 -8.03 1.63 -7.61
C THR A 39 -8.65 1.67 -9.01
N GLU A 40 -9.96 1.45 -9.09
CA GLU A 40 -10.74 1.60 -10.32
C GLU A 40 -10.70 3.02 -10.92
N HIS A 41 -10.25 4.02 -10.15
CA HIS A 41 -10.10 5.41 -10.60
C HIS A 41 -8.68 5.75 -11.07
N GLY A 42 -7.73 4.81 -10.98
CA GLY A 42 -6.34 5.00 -11.39
C GLY A 42 -5.35 4.62 -10.29
N TRP A 43 -4.13 5.14 -10.39
CA TRP A 43 -3.07 4.84 -9.43
C TRP A 43 -2.49 6.10 -8.81
N ARG A 44 -1.97 5.98 -7.59
CA ARG A 44 -1.27 7.05 -6.88
C ARG A 44 -0.05 6.52 -6.14
N LYS A 45 0.93 7.41 -5.93
CA LYS A 45 2.09 7.16 -5.08
C LYS A 45 1.77 7.63 -3.65
N THR A 46 2.00 6.75 -2.69
CA THR A 46 1.90 7.04 -1.25
C THR A 46 3.30 7.39 -0.77
N GLY A 47 3.45 8.65 -0.32
CA GLY A 47 4.72 9.26 0.09
C GLY A 47 4.85 9.34 1.59
#